data_AF-A0A2V6PEZ2-F1
#
_entry.id   AF-A0A2V6PEZ2-F1
#
_cell.length_a   1.000
_cell.length_b   1.000
_cell.length_c   1.000
_cell.angle_alpha   90.00
_cell.angle_beta   90.00
_cell.angle_gamma   90.00
#
_symmetry.space_group_name_H-M   'P 1'
#
loop_
_entity.id
_entity.type
_entity.pdbx_description
1 polymer ?
#
loop_
_entity_poly.entity_id
_entity_poly.type
_entity_poly.pdbx_seq_one_letter_code
_entity_poly.pdbx_strand_id
1 'polypeptide(L)'
;MSIIAPDGRVIADSSVPPAELAVVENHAGRPEVQTALRGRQGRDLRTSATVRAPLFYVAMPITEGERVVGVLRVAFPLAIVTASYAALRRDLLIGGAVALAVALAIGIFVSRRITRPVVEMQAIA
;
A
#
# COMPACT_ATOMS: atom_id res chain seq x y z
N MET A 1 -2.68 -17.01 2.76
CA MET A 1 -4.12 -17.28 2.56
C MET A 1 -4.52 -18.30 3.60
N SER A 2 -5.67 -18.14 4.22
CA SER A 2 -6.13 -19.03 5.28
C SER A 2 -7.61 -19.34 5.12
N ILE A 3 -8.02 -20.56 5.44
CA ILE A 3 -9.43 -20.95 5.57
C ILE A 3 -9.73 -21.07 7.05
N ILE A 4 -10.83 -20.46 7.47
CA ILE A 4 -11.21 -20.31 8.88
C ILE A 4 -12.62 -20.89 9.04
N ALA A 5 -12.81 -21.72 10.06
CA ALA A 5 -14.10 -22.30 10.41
C ALA A 5 -15.01 -21.26 11.11
N PRO A 6 -16.33 -21.52 11.23
CA PRO A 6 -17.27 -20.59 11.87
C PRO A 6 -16.96 -20.26 13.34
N ASP A 7 -16.22 -21.14 14.02
CA ASP A 7 -15.70 -20.96 15.38
C ASP A 7 -14.42 -20.10 15.45
N GLY A 8 -13.94 -19.62 14.30
CA GLY A 8 -12.72 -18.83 14.14
C GLY A 8 -11.42 -19.64 14.10
N ARG A 9 -11.48 -20.97 14.18
CA ARG A 9 -10.29 -21.82 14.06
C ARG A 9 -9.75 -21.83 12.64
N VAL A 10 -8.43 -21.73 12.48
CA VAL A 10 -7.78 -21.85 11.18
C VAL A 10 -7.70 -23.33 10.81
N ILE A 11 -8.35 -23.72 9.71
CA ILE A 11 -8.40 -25.12 9.23
C ILE A 11 -7.42 -25.39 8.08
N ALA A 12 -6.98 -24.33 7.40
CA ALA A 12 -5.93 -24.40 6.39
C ALA A 12 -5.21 -23.05 6.31
N ASP A 13 -3.91 -23.07 6.04
CA ASP A 13 -3.14 -21.88 5.73
C ASP A 13 -2.10 -22.20 4.66
N SER A 14 -1.89 -21.30 3.71
CA SER A 14 -0.91 -21.46 2.64
C SER A 14 0.54 -21.38 3.11
N SER A 15 0.77 -20.81 4.29
CA SER A 15 2.10 -20.51 4.84
C SER A 15 2.42 -21.31 6.10
N VAL A 16 1.44 -22.05 6.65
CA VAL A 16 1.62 -22.88 7.85
C VAL A 16 1.41 -24.35 7.46
N PRO A 17 2.36 -25.26 7.75
CA PRO A 17 2.19 -26.69 7.51
C PRO A 17 1.00 -27.28 8.29
N PRO A 18 0.34 -28.34 7.77
CA PRO A 18 -0.80 -28.95 8.45
C PRO A 18 -0.54 -29.39 9.90
N ALA A 19 0.69 -29.84 10.20
CA ALA A 19 1.11 -30.27 11.53
C ALA A 19 1.13 -29.13 12.56
N GLU A 20 1.29 -27.87 12.11
CA GLU A 20 1.38 -26.70 12.96
C GLU A 20 0.06 -25.91 13.04
N LEU A 21 -0.97 -26.29 12.26
CA LEU A 21 -2.27 -25.62 12.29
C LEU A 21 -2.94 -25.67 13.67
N ALA A 22 -2.69 -26.73 14.44
CA ALA A 22 -3.26 -26.90 15.78
C ALA A 22 -2.76 -25.85 16.80
N VAL A 23 -1.58 -25.26 16.57
CA VAL A 23 -1.00 -24.23 17.45
C VAL A 23 -1.25 -22.81 16.93
N VAL A 24 -1.91 -22.67 15.78
CA VAL A 24 -2.28 -21.35 15.25
C VAL A 24 -3.39 -20.75 16.11
N GLU A 25 -3.19 -19.50 16.51
CA GLU A 25 -4.15 -18.72 17.28
C GLU A 25 -5.53 -18.68 16.61
N ASN A 26 -6.60 -18.79 17.39
CA ASN A 26 -7.96 -18.62 16.89
C ASN A 26 -8.16 -17.18 16.36
N HIS A 27 -8.75 -17.05 15.17
CA HIS A 27 -8.94 -15.79 14.46
C HIS A 27 -10.34 -15.17 14.65
N ALA A 28 -11.20 -15.71 15.52
CA ALA A 28 -12.55 -15.18 15.81
C ALA A 28 -12.56 -13.72 16.28
N GLY A 29 -11.50 -13.27 16.95
CA GLY A 29 -11.35 -11.89 17.42
C GLY A 29 -10.97 -10.88 16.33
N ARG A 30 -10.67 -11.34 15.12
CA ARG A 30 -10.18 -10.48 14.04
C ARG A 30 -11.35 -9.75 13.35
N PRO A 31 -11.32 -8.41 13.20
CA PRO A 31 -12.46 -7.64 12.71
C PRO A 31 -12.88 -8.01 11.28
N GLU A 32 -11.92 -8.37 10.42
CA GLU A 32 -12.20 -8.85 9.07
C GLU A 32 -12.93 -10.20 9.09
N VAL A 33 -12.58 -11.09 10.02
CA VAL A 33 -13.20 -12.41 10.17
C VAL A 33 -14.61 -12.28 10.76
N GLN A 34 -14.81 -11.43 11.76
CA GLN A 34 -16.14 -11.18 12.32
C GLN A 34 -17.11 -10.62 11.28
N THR A 35 -16.63 -9.74 10.40
CA THR A 35 -17.45 -9.20 9.31
C THR A 35 -17.82 -10.28 8.30
N ALA A 36 -16.84 -11.13 7.94
CA ALA A 36 -17.06 -12.30 7.08
C ALA A 36 -18.04 -13.31 7.68
N LEU A 37 -17.96 -13.61 8.98
CA LEU A 37 -18.90 -14.51 9.65
C LEU A 37 -20.35 -13.98 9.66
N ARG A 38 -20.54 -12.67 9.53
CA ARG A 38 -21.88 -12.04 9.35
C ARG A 38 -22.35 -12.02 7.89
N GLY A 39 -21.68 -12.72 7.00
CA GLY A 39 -22.03 -12.80 5.58
C GLY A 39 -21.58 -11.60 4.74
N ARG A 40 -20.69 -10.74 5.27
CA ARG A 40 -20.21 -9.54 4.56
C ARG A 40 -18.70 -9.59 4.34
N GLN A 41 -18.21 -8.96 3.28
CA GLN A 41 -16.76 -8.83 3.11
C GLN A 41 -16.14 -7.99 4.24
N GLY A 42 -15.12 -8.53 4.90
CA GLY A 42 -14.33 -7.85 5.92
C GLY A 42 -12.96 -7.44 5.42
N ARG A 43 -12.43 -6.33 5.94
CA ARG A 43 -11.07 -5.87 5.66
C ARG A 43 -10.43 -5.26 6.90
N ASP A 44 -9.13 -5.43 7.03
CA ASP A 44 -8.34 -4.88 8.12
C ASP A 44 -6.92 -4.58 7.66
N LEU A 45 -6.34 -3.48 8.17
CA LEU A 45 -4.98 -3.07 7.88
C LEU A 45 -4.19 -3.08 9.18
N ARG A 46 -3.32 -4.09 9.33
CA ARG A 46 -2.52 -4.24 10.55
C ARG A 46 -1.11 -4.68 10.24
N THR A 47 -0.22 -4.44 11.18
CA THR A 47 1.10 -5.07 11.18
C THR A 47 0.95 -6.56 11.51
N SER A 48 1.46 -7.42 10.62
CA SER A 48 1.51 -8.86 10.87
C SER A 48 2.55 -9.18 11.93
N ALA A 49 2.18 -9.95 12.96
CA ALA A 49 3.11 -10.40 14.00
C ALA A 49 4.22 -11.31 13.43
N THR A 50 3.89 -12.15 12.45
CA THR A 50 4.83 -13.10 11.85
C THR A 50 5.78 -12.44 10.85
N VAL A 51 5.25 -11.54 10.01
CA VAL A 51 6.01 -10.92 8.90
C VAL A 51 6.59 -9.56 9.28
N ARG A 52 6.18 -8.98 10.42
CA ARG A 52 6.57 -7.65 10.93
C ARG A 52 6.43 -6.53 9.89
N ALA A 53 5.44 -6.65 9.01
CA ALA A 53 5.13 -5.69 7.96
C ALA A 53 3.64 -5.34 7.98
N PRO A 54 3.25 -4.12 7.56
CA PRO A 54 1.85 -3.80 7.34
C PRO A 54 1.29 -4.70 6.24
N LEU A 55 0.29 -5.52 6.60
CA LEU A 55 -0.45 -6.36 5.68
C LEU A 55 -1.89 -5.84 5.57
N PHE A 56 -2.42 -5.89 4.36
CA PHE A 56 -3.84 -5.70 4.10
C PHE A 56 -4.51 -7.07 4.12
N TYR A 57 -5.45 -7.25 5.04
CA TYR A 57 -6.21 -8.48 5.19
C TYR A 57 -7.61 -8.29 4.61
N VAL A 58 -8.02 -9.24 3.78
CA VAL A 58 -9.37 -9.31 3.24
C VAL A 58 -9.95 -10.67 3.60
N ALA A 59 -11.18 -10.67 4.12
CA ALA A 59 -11.91 -11.88 4.47
C ALA A 59 -13.26 -11.91 3.76
N MET A 60 -13.59 -13.05 3.19
CA MET A 60 -14.86 -13.29 2.48
C MET A 60 -15.59 -14.47 3.12
N PRO A 61 -16.92 -14.39 3.27
CA PRO A 61 -17.71 -15.53 3.72
C PRO A 61 -17.66 -16.65 2.67
N ILE A 62 -17.57 -17.89 3.14
CA ILE A 62 -17.88 -19.08 2.35
C ILE A 62 -19.32 -19.45 2.72
N THR A 63 -20.23 -19.42 1.76
CA THR A 63 -21.66 -19.66 1.99
C THR A 63 -22.15 -20.93 1.32
N GLU A 64 -23.04 -21.64 2.01
CA GLU A 64 -23.83 -22.74 1.47
C GLU A 64 -25.31 -22.33 1.62
N GLY A 65 -25.89 -21.82 0.52
CA GLY A 65 -27.16 -21.09 0.57
C GLY A 65 -27.04 -19.79 1.38
N GLU A 66 -27.96 -19.57 2.32
CA GLU A 66 -27.97 -18.42 3.24
C GLU A 66 -27.03 -18.59 4.44
N ARG A 67 -26.42 -19.77 4.61
CA ARG A 67 -25.59 -20.07 5.79
C ARG A 67 -24.11 -19.86 5.49
N VAL A 68 -23.43 -19.11 6.35
CA VAL A 68 -21.96 -19.01 6.33
C VAL A 68 -21.37 -20.29 6.95
N VAL A 69 -20.62 -21.05 6.15
CA VAL A 69 -19.97 -22.32 6.54
C VAL A 69 -18.47 -22.15 6.83
N GLY A 70 -17.90 -20.98 6.53
CA GLY A 70 -16.52 -20.65 6.84
C GLY A 70 -16.13 -19.27 6.31
N VAL A 71 -14.84 -18.95 6.42
CA VAL A 71 -14.27 -17.69 5.97
C VAL A 71 -12.99 -17.97 5.18
N LEU A 72 -12.92 -17.42 3.98
CA LEU A 72 -11.69 -17.35 3.20
C LEU A 72 -10.99 -16.04 3.50
N ARG A 73 -9.74 -16.10 3.96
CA ARG A 73 -8.93 -14.93 4.29
C ARG A 73 -7.68 -14.87 3.42
N VAL A 74 -7.38 -13.70 2.89
CA VAL A 74 -6.14 -13.43 2.16
C VAL A 74 -5.39 -12.28 2.81
N ALA A 75 -4.07 -12.42 2.90
CA ALA A 75 -3.18 -11.43 3.48
C ALA A 75 -2.20 -10.99 2.38
N PHE A 76 -2.21 -9.71 2.05
CA PHE A 76 -1.33 -9.13 1.04
C PHE A 76 -0.37 -8.13 1.67
N PRO A 77 0.95 -8.23 1.41
CA PRO A 77 1.90 -7.21 1.82
C PRO A 77 1.60 -5.88 1.14
N LEU A 78 1.31 -4.85 1.93
CA LEU A 78 1.21 -3.48 1.42
C LEU A 78 2.55 -3.02 0.82
N ALA A 79 3.66 -3.62 1.26
CA ALA A 79 4.98 -3.39 0.68
C ALA A 79 5.04 -3.66 -0.83
N ILE A 80 4.27 -4.62 -1.36
CA ILE A 80 4.22 -4.87 -2.81
C ILE A 80 3.54 -3.71 -3.53
N VAL A 81 2.57 -3.05 -2.89
CA VAL A 81 1.93 -1.85 -3.42
C VAL A 81 2.84 -0.63 -3.26
N THR A 82 3.50 -0.46 -2.10
CA THR A 82 4.28 0.75 -1.78
C THR A 82 5.70 0.75 -2.34
N ALA A 83 6.31 -0.40 -2.64
CA ALA A 83 7.62 -0.46 -3.31
C ALA A 83 7.57 0.24 -4.67
N SER A 84 6.44 0.16 -5.38
CA SER A 84 6.20 0.91 -6.62
C SER A 84 6.13 2.43 -6.40
N TYR A 85 5.69 2.90 -5.22
CA TYR A 85 5.61 4.33 -4.90
C TYR A 85 6.98 4.96 -4.62
N ALA A 86 7.92 4.19 -4.05
CA ALA A 86 9.26 4.71 -3.75
C ALA A 86 10.04 5.07 -5.02
N ALA A 87 9.98 4.20 -6.03
CA ALA A 87 10.58 4.46 -7.34
C ALA A 87 9.93 5.68 -8.03
N LEU A 88 8.59 5.71 -8.08
CA LEU A 88 7.84 6.82 -8.69
C LEU A 88 8.15 8.17 -8.01
N ARG A 89 8.24 8.20 -6.68
CA ARG A 89 8.57 9.41 -5.93
C ARG A 89 10.00 9.89 -6.23
N ARG A 90 10.95 8.95 -6.37
CA ARG A 90 12.33 9.29 -6.75
C ARG A 90 12.38 9.90 -8.15
N ASP A 91 11.66 9.32 -9.11
CA ASP A 91 11.62 9.82 -10.48
C ASP A 91 10.96 11.20 -10.57
N LEU A 92 9.87 11.43 -9.81
CA LEU A 92 9.24 12.75 -9.67
C LEU A 92 10.19 13.79 -9.08
N LEU A 93 10.95 13.43 -8.04
CA LEU A 93 11.91 14.34 -7.41
C LEU A 93 13.06 14.68 -8.36
N ILE A 94 13.61 13.69 -9.05
CA ILE A 94 14.69 13.90 -10.03
C ILE A 94 14.17 14.75 -11.20
N GLY A 95 13.03 14.39 -11.77
CA GLY A 95 12.41 15.14 -12.87
C GLY A 95 12.08 16.58 -12.48
N GLY A 96 11.52 16.79 -11.28
CA GLY A 96 11.25 18.12 -10.72
C GLY A 96 12.52 18.94 -10.50
N ALA A 97 13.58 18.34 -9.97
CA ALA A 97 14.87 19.00 -9.79
C ALA A 97 15.51 19.41 -11.12
N VAL A 98 15.43 18.55 -12.15
CA VAL A 98 15.92 18.87 -13.50
C VAL A 98 15.12 20.02 -14.11
N ALA A 99 13.78 19.96 -14.03
CA ALA A 99 12.92 21.03 -14.54
C ALA A 99 13.21 22.38 -13.86
N LEU A 100 13.40 22.39 -12.54
CA LEU A 100 13.77 23.58 -11.79
C LEU A 100 15.14 24.12 -12.21
N ALA A 101 16.14 23.24 -12.38
CA ALA A 101 17.47 23.64 -12.84
C ALA A 101 17.45 24.26 -14.24
N VAL A 102 16.67 23.70 -15.17
CA VAL A 102 16.49 24.25 -16.53
C VAL A 102 15.79 25.61 -16.47
N ALA A 103 14.72 25.75 -15.69
CA ALA A 103 14.01 27.02 -15.53
C ALA A 103 14.93 28.11 -14.97
N LEU A 104 15.74 27.79 -13.96
CA LEU A 104 16.74 28.71 -13.40
C LEU A 104 17.82 29.08 -14.42
N ALA A 105 18.33 28.10 -15.18
CA ALA A 105 19.33 28.35 -16.21
C ALA A 105 18.81 29.30 -17.30
N ILE A 106 17.58 29.08 -17.78
CA ILE A 106 16.91 29.96 -18.75
C ILE A 106 16.72 31.36 -18.15
N GLY A 107 16.20 31.45 -16.92
CA GLY A 107 15.99 32.72 -16.23
C GLY A 107 17.28 33.54 -16.08
N ILE A 108 18.37 32.89 -15.66
CA ILE A 108 19.70 33.52 -15.54
C ILE A 108 20.23 33.93 -16.92
N PHE A 109 20.08 33.07 -17.94
CA PHE A 109 20.53 33.38 -19.30
C PHE A 109 19.82 34.61 -19.86
N VAL A 110 18.49 34.64 -19.78
CA VAL A 110 17.66 35.76 -20.26
C VAL A 110 17.98 37.04 -19.48
N SER A 111 18.04 36.97 -18.14
CA SER A 111 18.37 38.12 -17.29
C SER A 111 19.75 38.72 -17.64
N ARG A 112 20.76 37.87 -17.83
CA ARG A 112 22.13 38.31 -18.13
C ARG A 112 22.31 38.77 -19.58
N ARG A 113 21.65 38.16 -20.55
CA ARG A 113 21.86 38.43 -21.98
C ARG A 113 20.90 39.46 -22.59
N ILE A 114 19.70 39.60 -22.04
CA ILE A 114 18.66 40.46 -22.62
C ILE A 114 18.35 41.61 -21.69
N THR A 115 18.04 41.35 -20.43
CA THR A 115 17.59 42.40 -19.51
C THR A 115 18.72 43.35 -19.11
N ARG A 116 19.90 42.83 -18.77
CA ARG A 116 21.04 43.65 -18.34
C ARG A 116 21.54 44.66 -19.39
N PRO A 117 21.78 44.29 -20.66
CA PRO A 117 22.23 45.26 -21.67
C PRO A 117 21.15 46.29 -22.07
N VAL A 118 19.86 45.94 -21.98
CA VAL A 118 18.78 46.90 -22.27
C VAL A 118 18.66 47.96 -21.16
N VAL A 119 18.87 47.60 -19.90
CA VAL A 119 18.90 48.55 -18.77
C VAL A 119 20.13 49.46 -18.85
N GLU A 120 21.28 48.94 -19.26
CA GLU A 120 22.49 49.76 -19.51
C GLU A 120 22.29 50.77 -20.64
N MET A 121 21.47 50.46 -21.65
CA MET A 121 21.11 51.42 -22.71
C MET A 121 20.16 52.53 -22.24
N GLN A 122 19.30 52.29 -21.23
CA GLN A 122 18.45 53.33 -20.66
C GLN A 122 19.20 54.25 -19.69
N ALA A 123 20.30 53.80 -19.08
CA ALA A 123 21.08 54.62 -18.14
C ALA A 123 21.98 55.68 -18.82
N ILE A 124 22.05 55.67 -20.16
CA ILE A 124 22.88 56.59 -20.96
C ILE A 124 22.02 57.68 -21.67
N ALA A 125 20.69 57.63 -21.53
CA ALA A 125 19.77 58.69 -22.00
C ALA A 125 19.41 59.66 -20.87
#